data_AF-A0A7J9R749-F1
#
_entry.id   AF-A0A7J9R749-F1
#
_cell.length_a   1.000
_cell.length_b   1.000
_cell.length_c   1.000
_cell.angle_alpha   90.00
_cell.angle_beta   90.00
_cell.angle_gamma   90.00
#
_symmetry.space_group_name_H-M   'P 1'
#
loop_
_entity.id
_entity.type
_entity.pdbx_description
1 polymer ?
#
loop_
_entity_poly.entity_id
_entity_poly.type
_entity_poly.pdbx_seq_one_letter_code
_entity_poly.pdbx_strand_id
1 'polypeptide(L)' 'TTRLLAQANLSHSRLSKFLENLTGSGLINKIEYDGKNTFVITPKGRQYLEDYMKFSNVAGAFGLEL' A
#
# COMPACT_ATOMS: atom_id res chain seq x y z
N THR A 1 -6.20 6.60 -11.55
CA THR A 1 -5.67 5.21 -11.48
C THR A 1 -4.41 4.98 -12.33
N THR A 2 -4.26 5.62 -13.50
CA THR A 2 -3.17 5.34 -14.46
C THR A 2 -1.74 5.49 -13.90
N ARG A 3 -1.47 6.48 -13.05
CA ARG A 3 -0.13 6.65 -12.44
C ARG A 3 0.23 5.53 -11.45
N LEU A 4 -0.73 5.09 -10.62
CA LEU A 4 -0.52 3.98 -9.68
C LEU A 4 -0.28 2.65 -10.41
N LEU A 5 -0.99 2.41 -11.52
CA LEU A 5 -0.75 1.23 -12.38
C LEU A 5 0.66 1.24 -12.97
N ALA A 6 1.06 2.37 -13.56
CA ALA A 6 2.36 2.52 -14.20
C ALA A 6 3.51 2.33 -13.21
N GLN A 7 3.38 2.87 -11.99
CA GLN A 7 4.43 2.81 -10.99
C GLN A 7 4.48 1.45 -10.26
N ALA A 8 3.33 0.81 -10.01
CA ALA A 8 3.29 -0.49 -9.35
C ALA A 8 3.72 -1.65 -10.26
N ASN A 9 3.81 -1.43 -11.58
CA ASN A 9 4.08 -2.48 -12.57
C ASN A 9 3.11 -3.68 -12.44
N LEU A 10 1.83 -3.39 -12.18
CA LEU A 10 0.78 -4.39 -12.03
C LEU A 10 -0.23 -4.26 -13.15
N SER A 11 -0.78 -5.40 -13.59
CA SER A 11 -1.96 -5.40 -14.45
C SER A 11 -3.14 -4.73 -13.73
N HIS A 12 -4.08 -4.20 -14.49
CA HIS A 12 -5.30 -3.58 -13.95
C HIS A 12 -6.03 -4.49 -12.96
N SER A 13 -6.18 -5.77 -13.28
CA SER A 13 -6.87 -6.75 -12.44
C SER A 13 -6.14 -7.00 -11.11
N ARG A 14 -4.80 -7.08 -11.12
CA ARG A 14 -4.00 -7.25 -9.91
C ARG A 14 -4.05 -6.02 -9.03
N LEU A 15 -3.89 -4.83 -9.63
CA LEU A 15 -3.98 -3.59 -8.86
C LEU A 15 -5.36 -3.41 -8.24
N SER A 16 -6.44 -3.72 -8.98
CA SER A 16 -7.80 -3.58 -8.46
C SER A 16 -8.02 -4.42 -7.21
N LYS A 17 -7.61 -5.70 -7.24
CA LYS A 17 -7.66 -6.59 -6.06
C LYS A 17 -6.78 -6.07 -4.92
N PHE A 18 -5.60 -5.54 -5.23
CA PHE A 18 -4.70 -5.00 -4.22
C PHE A 18 -5.29 -3.77 -3.53
N LEU A 19 -5.88 -2.85 -4.30
CA LEU A 19 -6.56 -1.66 -3.77
C LEU A 19 -7.80 -2.03 -2.95
N GLU A 20 -8.55 -3.05 -3.37
CA GLU A 20 -9.67 -3.60 -2.60
C GLU A 20 -9.21 -4.11 -1.23
N ASN A 21 -8.14 -4.91 -1.20
CA ASN A 21 -7.57 -5.43 0.05
C ASN A 21 -7.03 -4.32 0.96
N LEU A 22 -6.28 -3.35 0.41
CA LEU A 22 -5.72 -2.24 1.18
C LEU A 22 -6.81 -1.29 1.72
N THR A 23 -7.88 -1.08 0.94
CA THR A 23 -9.01 -0.25 1.37
C THR A 23 -9.85 -1.00 2.42
N GLY A 24 -10.15 -2.27 2.18
CA GLY A 24 -10.92 -3.12 3.11
C GLY A 24 -10.22 -3.35 4.46
N SER A 25 -8.88 -3.36 4.48
CA SER A 25 -8.07 -3.41 5.71
C SER A 25 -7.90 -2.04 6.40
N GLY A 26 -8.35 -0.95 5.77
CA GLY A 26 -8.26 0.42 6.28
C GLY A 26 -6.84 1.01 6.24
N LEU A 27 -5.93 0.43 5.45
CA LEU A 27 -4.56 0.93 5.29
C LEU A 27 -4.48 2.12 4.32
N ILE A 28 -5.40 2.18 3.36
CA ILE A 28 -5.59 3.32 2.46
C ILE A 28 -7.06 3.71 2.39
N ASN A 29 -7.32 4.96 2.01
CA ASN A 29 -8.64 5.45 1.63
C ASN A 29 -8.67 5.78 0.14
N LYS A 30 -9.81 5.52 -0.49
CA LYS A 30 -10.13 6.05 -1.82
C LYS A 30 -10.88 7.37 -1.65
N ILE A 31 -10.40 8.42 -2.29
CA ILE A 31 -11.08 9.71 -2.39
C ILE A 31 -11.27 10.07 -3.86
N GLU A 32 -12.26 10.91 -4.13
CA GLU A 32 -12.41 11.57 -5.42
C GLU A 32 -11.79 12.96 -5.34
N TYR A 33 -10.88 13.25 -6.26
CA TYR A 33 -10.21 14.55 -6.35
C TYR A 33 -10.00 14.87 -7.83
N ASP A 34 -10.42 16.06 -8.27
CA ASP A 34 -10.29 16.48 -9.68
C ASP A 34 -10.91 15.46 -10.67
N GLY A 35 -12.10 14.93 -10.33
CA GLY A 35 -12.80 13.90 -11.12
C GLY A 35 -12.05 12.57 -11.26
N LYS A 36 -11.04 12.32 -10.42
CA LYS A 36 -10.18 11.14 -10.49
C LYS A 36 -10.15 10.41 -9.15
N ASN A 37 -10.12 9.08 -9.23
CA ASN A 37 -9.81 8.21 -8.10
C ASN A 37 -8.38 8.48 -7.61
N THR A 38 -8.27 8.94 -6.37
CA THR A 38 -7.02 9.19 -5.65
C THR A 38 -6.99 8.32 -4.40
N PHE A 39 -5.84 7.73 -4.09
CA PHE A 39 -5.67 6.82 -2.96
C PHE A 39 -4.67 7.42 -1.97
N VAL A 40 -5.05 7.48 -0.70
CA VAL A 40 -4.27 8.14 0.35
C VAL A 40 -4.02 7.16 1.48
N ILE A 41 -2.77 7.07 1.95
CA ILE A 41 -2.41 6.23 3.10
C ILE A 41 -3.06 6.80 4.36
N THR A 42 -3.75 5.95 5.11
CA THR A 42 -4.38 6.32 6.39
C THR A 42 -3.34 6.44 7.50
N PRO A 43 -3.66 7.03 8.67
CA PRO A 43 -2.81 6.95 9.84
C PRO A 43 -2.46 5.51 10.23
N LYS A 44 -3.44 4.59 10.15
CA LYS A 44 -3.23 3.14 10.37
C LYS A 44 -2.25 2.55 9.37
N GLY A 45 -2.37 2.92 8.09
CA GLY A 45 -1.44 2.49 7.04
C GLY A 45 -0.01 2.97 7.26
N ARG A 46 0.17 4.21 7.74
CA ARG A 46 1.49 4.73 8.11
C ARG A 46 2.09 3.95 9.28
N GLN A 47 1.31 3.73 10.34
CA GLN A 47 1.76 2.93 11.49
C GLN A 47 2.19 1.52 11.07
N TYR A 48 1.40 0.87 10.20
CA TYR A 48 1.75 -0.44 9.67
C TYR A 48 3.11 -0.46 8.96
N LEU A 49 3.40 0.56 8.13
CA LEU A 49 4.68 0.67 7.43
C LEU A 49 5.85 0.90 8.40
N GLU A 50 5.66 1.72 9.43
CA GLU A 50 6.68 1.94 10.46
C GLU A 50 7.00 0.64 11.21
N ASP A 51 5.98 -0.13 11.58
CA ASP A 51 6.14 -1.38 12.30
C ASP A 51 6.74 -2.47 11.41
N TYR A 52 6.37 -2.50 10.13
CA TYR A 52 7.01 -3.36 9.14
C TYR A 52 8.51 -3.03 8.99
N MET A 53 8.89 -1.75 8.94
CA MET A 53 10.31 -1.37 8.88
C MET A 53 11.08 -1.81 10.13
N LYS A 54 10.50 -1.64 11.33
CA LYS A 54 11.11 -2.15 12.57
C LYS A 54 11.31 -3.67 12.51
N PHE A 55 10.27 -4.39 12.10
CA PHE A 55 10.32 -5.84 11.96
C PHE A 55 11.37 -6.28 10.93
N SER A 56 11.42 -5.63 9.77
CA SER A 56 12.39 -5.91 8.71
C SER A 56 13.83 -5.66 9.15
N ASN A 57 14.08 -4.59 9.90
CA ASN A 57 15.40 -4.32 10.46
C ASN A 57 15.82 -5.40 11.48
N VAL A 58 14.89 -5.85 12.32
CA VAL A 58 15.15 -6.93 13.28
C VAL A 58 15.44 -8.23 12.55
N ALA A 59 14.59 -8.64 11.59
CA ALA A 59 14.80 -9.84 10.78
C ALA A 59 16.17 -9.81 10.07
N GLY A 60 16.52 -8.68 9.45
CA GLY A 60 17.82 -8.48 8.81
C GLY A 60 19.00 -8.58 9.78
N ALA A 61 18.88 -8.03 11.01
CA ALA A 61 19.90 -8.17 12.04
C ALA A 61 20.13 -9.63 12.49
N PHE A 62 19.13 -10.50 12.33
CA PHE A 62 19.24 -11.94 12.56
C PHE A 62 19.63 -12.74 11.30
N GLY A 63 19.94 -12.07 10.19
CA GLY A 63 20.29 -12.73 8.93
C GLY A 63 19.10 -13.41 8.23
N LEU A 64 17.87 -13.01 8.57
CA LEU A 64 16.66 -13.50 7.92
C LEU A 64 16.31 -12.59 6.74
N GLU A 65 16.11 -13.18 5.57
CA GLU A 65 15.51 -12.49 4.42
C GLU A 65 13.98 -12.60 4.49
N LEU A 66 13.30 -11.49 4.16
CA LEU A 66 11.84 -11.36 4.16
C LEU A 66 11.26 -11.42 2.75
#